data_AF-A0A9J7LR31-F1
#
_entry.id   AF-A0A9J7LR31-F1
#
_cell.length_a   1.000
_cell.length_b   1.000
_cell.length_c   1.000
_cell.angle_alpha   90.00
_cell.angle_beta   90.00
_cell.angle_gamma   90.00
#
_symmetry.space_group_name_H-M   'P 1'
#
loop_
_entity.id
_entity.type
_entity.pdbx_description
1 polymer ?
#
loop_
_entity_poly.entity_id
_entity_poly.type
_entity_poly.pdbx_seq_one_letter_code
_entity_poly.pdbx_strand_id
1 'polypeptide(L)'
;MYSSDSVPCPNDEVYNVFHRTCGNIIPLFSDNPVLHPPEYDVSANQVTFTCEVQYDPDDVTAWFDVMFLFDNEYFPDVPNVTLTAGKRRAKMDASHLGLNQLYPNLPVTWPSKMGKAVSCQVRSYWEDTPDVKSEWRQSNSYWAGIEAENVVVVEESADHYKFELTSTVPFVCRGGVQRAGQCYVDVPLAFDGNDDDVCVAEGCHVRFYAERWSDTEHRLKAEAILVAVKDGQWDGDKHMLINFGRITHAPVSIREPHIFHGYTPQFNIQVRTVDSVEASCTYSGDPHGITFDELTGNWLKQIHVILPGEFVLYRSTRPGRKFEVHSRHRRCRWDFDISCNCGAAIREGNDAVIVDYCHRTSPMIRYKTATGGPLSPGVVVNQDRNGRYIRVTMPSGAYVEIIGSGFVTLRVHAPGIDRGYTEGLCGTFDGNPANDAMMPDGTISSHHIWPDWHRDFSYAWRIQPGQSLFDVECLDEVSSPVSESEFCTCGEGNRIECSPTKTRKTNNLNAVFNTIQPHQDVRNRICARRRKRDLDNIEDDPDLYNDDVDTTQYEFDYALDSEPVVNSMWPTPNRGITEEEARGRCQGGILNLTIAEDCRDVYGVDIFSGVDFCMADVKVSL
;
A
#
# COMPACT_ATOMS: atom_id res chain seq x y z
N MET A 1 21.04 81.49 46.42
CA MET A 1 20.22 80.27 46.63
C MET A 1 19.00 80.42 45.75
N TYR A 2 19.02 79.86 44.53
CA TYR A 2 17.86 79.92 43.65
C TYR A 2 16.91 78.79 44.00
N SER A 3 15.73 79.19 44.46
CA SER A 3 14.50 78.42 44.47
C SER A 3 14.18 77.94 43.06
N SER A 4 13.94 76.64 42.88
CA SER A 4 13.18 76.13 41.74
C SER A 4 12.12 75.18 42.27
N ASP A 5 10.88 75.62 42.19
CA ASP A 5 9.67 74.88 42.51
C ASP A 5 9.63 73.57 41.70
N SER A 6 9.90 72.43 42.33
CA SER A 6 9.56 71.13 41.74
C SER A 6 8.07 70.90 41.96
N VAL A 7 7.28 71.06 40.90
CA VAL A 7 5.87 70.67 40.89
C VAL A 7 5.79 69.17 41.22
N PRO A 8 5.01 68.73 42.23
CA PRO A 8 4.82 67.32 42.53
C PRO A 8 4.17 66.64 41.33
N CYS A 9 4.63 65.43 41.01
CA CYS A 9 4.09 64.67 39.89
C CYS A 9 2.61 64.32 40.10
N PRO A 10 1.74 64.51 39.09
CA PRO A 10 0.34 64.17 39.18
C PRO A 10 0.12 62.64 39.17
N ASN A 11 -0.99 62.17 39.73
CA ASN A 11 -1.54 60.80 39.59
C ASN A 11 -0.56 59.63 39.86
N ASP A 12 -0.01 59.53 41.08
CA ASP A 12 0.90 58.44 41.50
C ASP A 12 2.18 58.27 40.65
N GLU A 13 2.49 59.24 39.77
CA GLU A 13 3.72 59.23 39.00
C GLU A 13 4.93 59.55 39.89
N VAL A 14 6.03 58.83 39.66
CA VAL A 14 7.30 59.10 40.32
C VAL A 14 8.08 60.11 39.49
N TYR A 15 8.77 61.06 40.14
CA TYR A 15 9.67 61.96 39.42
C TYR A 15 10.85 61.14 38.89
N ASN A 16 10.93 60.96 37.58
CA ASN A 16 12.03 60.30 36.93
C ASN A 16 13.24 61.26 36.95
N VAL A 17 14.12 61.08 37.93
CA VAL A 17 15.31 61.92 38.14
C VAL A 17 16.22 61.95 36.91
N PHE A 18 16.20 60.89 36.10
CA PHE A 18 17.04 60.77 34.91
C PHE A 18 16.47 61.56 33.73
N HIS A 19 15.14 61.57 33.55
CA HIS A 19 14.47 62.26 32.44
C HIS A 19 13.98 63.66 32.82
N ARG A 20 14.09 64.04 34.10
CA ARG A 20 13.64 65.32 34.69
C ARG A 20 12.15 65.61 34.45
N THR A 21 11.37 64.56 34.27
CA THR A 21 9.93 64.58 34.02
C THR A 21 9.23 63.64 35.00
N CYS A 22 7.94 63.86 35.18
CA CYS A 22 7.09 62.91 35.90
C CYS A 22 6.76 61.75 34.97
N GLY A 23 6.98 60.52 35.44
CA GLY A 23 6.81 59.32 34.64
C GLY A 23 7.56 58.11 35.21
N ASN A 24 7.39 56.96 34.57
CA ASN A 24 7.98 55.71 35.08
C ASN A 24 9.52 55.73 34.98
N ILE A 25 10.18 55.17 35.99
CA ILE A 25 11.66 55.03 36.02
C ILE A 25 12.14 54.04 34.95
N ILE A 26 11.27 53.16 34.47
CA ILE A 26 11.52 52.16 33.42
C ILE A 26 10.28 52.13 32.50
N PRO A 27 10.41 51.91 31.18
CA PRO A 27 9.25 51.78 30.30
C PRO A 27 8.36 50.62 30.73
N LEU A 28 7.04 50.84 30.81
CA LEU A 28 6.10 49.80 31.21
C LEU A 28 5.59 49.02 30.00
N PHE A 29 5.46 47.71 30.17
CA PHE A 29 4.79 46.88 29.18
C PHE A 29 3.28 47.05 29.29
N SER A 30 2.59 47.12 28.15
CA SER A 30 1.13 47.09 28.10
C SER A 30 0.57 45.68 28.28
N ASP A 31 1.32 44.67 27.82
CA ASP A 31 1.01 43.24 28.02
C ASP A 31 2.31 42.40 27.93
N ASN A 32 2.21 41.09 28.09
CA ASN A 32 3.31 40.18 27.83
C ASN A 32 3.71 40.19 26.34
N PRO A 33 4.99 39.97 26.02
CA PRO A 33 5.42 39.87 24.62
C PRO A 33 4.75 38.69 23.93
N VAL A 34 4.57 38.79 22.61
CA VAL A 34 3.92 37.75 21.80
C VAL A 34 4.92 37.16 20.83
N LEU A 35 5.11 35.84 20.90
CA LEU A 35 5.85 35.10 19.89
C LEU A 35 4.90 34.67 18.78
N HIS A 36 5.16 35.16 17.56
CA HIS A 36 4.42 34.76 16.37
C HIS A 36 4.92 33.42 15.81
N PRO A 37 4.08 32.67 15.09
CA PRO A 37 4.50 31.49 14.32
C PRO A 37 5.68 31.81 13.37
N PRO A 38 6.44 30.78 12.93
CA PRO A 38 7.53 30.98 11.99
C PRO A 38 7.00 31.55 10.67
N GLU A 39 7.62 32.64 10.22
CA GLU A 39 7.34 33.26 8.94
C GLU A 39 8.39 32.81 7.92
N TYR A 40 7.94 32.30 6.77
CA TYR A 40 8.82 31.99 5.65
C TYR A 40 8.90 33.17 4.68
N ASP A 41 10.00 33.92 4.73
CA ASP A 41 10.30 34.94 3.73
C ASP A 41 10.94 34.28 2.52
N VAL A 42 10.09 34.02 1.53
CA VAL A 42 10.44 33.41 0.25
C VAL A 42 11.46 34.24 -0.53
N SER A 43 11.43 35.58 -0.40
CA SER A 43 12.31 36.49 -1.13
C SER A 43 13.71 36.56 -0.52
N ALA A 44 13.78 36.54 0.80
CA ALA A 44 15.02 36.46 1.56
C ALA A 44 15.55 35.02 1.67
N ASN A 45 14.72 34.02 1.32
CA ASN A 45 14.97 32.60 1.55
C ASN A 45 15.39 32.35 3.00
N GLN A 46 14.58 32.87 3.93
CA GLN A 46 14.85 32.88 5.36
C GLN A 46 13.56 32.49 6.11
N VAL A 47 13.71 31.73 7.19
CA VAL A 47 12.60 31.46 8.12
C VAL A 47 12.92 32.17 9.42
N THR A 48 11.97 32.97 9.93
CA THR A 48 12.19 33.77 11.14
C THR A 48 11.08 33.61 12.16
N PHE A 49 11.46 33.58 13.43
CA PHE A 49 10.53 33.75 14.55
C PHE A 49 10.52 35.22 14.96
N THR A 50 9.33 35.80 15.08
CA THR A 50 9.16 37.21 15.47
C THR A 50 8.61 37.29 16.89
N CYS A 51 9.38 37.90 17.79
CA CYS A 51 8.94 38.28 19.12
C CYS A 51 8.49 39.76 19.09
N GLU A 52 7.23 40.01 19.39
CA GLU A 52 6.62 41.33 19.40
C GLU A 52 6.42 41.85 20.82
N VAL A 53 7.05 42.99 21.12
CA VAL A 53 6.96 43.66 22.41
C VAL A 53 5.69 44.52 22.47
N GLN A 54 4.92 44.37 23.55
CA GLN A 54 3.72 45.14 23.82
C GLN A 54 4.04 46.30 24.76
N TYR A 55 4.08 47.53 24.23
CA TYR A 55 4.35 48.75 25.00
C TYR A 55 3.61 49.95 24.39
N ASP A 56 3.57 51.07 25.14
CA ASP A 56 2.93 52.31 24.69
C ASP A 56 3.65 52.90 23.47
N PRO A 57 2.96 53.10 22.32
CA PRO A 57 3.53 53.76 21.15
C PRO A 57 4.18 55.12 21.40
N ASP A 58 3.71 55.86 22.40
CA ASP A 58 4.15 57.23 22.68
C ASP A 58 5.50 57.27 23.43
N ASP A 59 5.96 56.13 23.96
CA ASP A 59 7.27 55.96 24.61
C ASP A 59 8.40 55.80 23.57
N VAL A 60 8.69 56.89 22.84
CA VAL A 60 9.65 56.90 21.73
C VAL A 60 11.11 56.69 22.14
N THR A 61 11.46 56.77 23.43
CA THR A 61 12.83 56.55 23.95
C THR A 61 13.03 55.18 24.62
N ALA A 62 12.02 54.31 24.58
CA ALA A 62 12.10 52.99 25.17
C ALA A 62 13.01 52.05 24.35
N TRP A 63 13.88 51.33 25.05
CA TRP A 63 14.73 50.28 24.50
C TRP A 63 14.39 48.95 25.16
N PHE A 64 14.61 47.86 24.42
CA PHE A 64 14.28 46.51 24.88
C PHE A 64 15.40 45.53 24.57
N ASP A 65 15.80 44.73 25.55
CA ASP A 65 16.61 43.54 25.31
C ASP A 65 15.67 42.35 25.13
N VAL A 66 15.85 41.61 24.04
CA VAL A 66 15.09 40.40 23.71
C VAL A 66 16.04 39.21 23.63
N MET A 67 15.69 38.11 24.30
CA MET A 67 16.35 36.82 24.13
C MET A 67 15.33 35.73 23.78
N PHE A 68 15.76 34.73 23.03
CA PHE A 68 14.95 33.57 22.68
C PHE A 68 15.35 32.38 23.56
N LEU A 69 14.36 31.58 23.94
CA LEU A 69 14.50 30.40 24.80
C LEU A 69 13.91 29.18 24.10
N PHE A 70 14.40 28.01 24.47
CA PHE A 70 13.95 26.72 23.95
C PHE A 70 13.68 25.80 25.15
N ASP A 71 12.42 25.38 25.35
CA ASP A 71 11.94 24.75 26.59
C ASP A 71 12.25 25.58 27.85
N ASN A 72 12.16 26.91 27.74
CA ASN A 72 12.54 27.88 28.78
C ASN A 72 14.03 27.87 29.16
N GLU A 73 14.89 27.25 28.35
CA GLU A 73 16.34 27.27 28.50
C GLU A 73 16.98 28.31 27.57
N TYR A 74 17.96 29.06 28.08
CA TYR A 74 18.72 30.06 27.34
C TYR A 74 19.93 29.44 26.62
N PHE A 75 20.11 29.80 25.35
CA PHE A 75 21.21 29.32 24.51
C PHE A 75 22.09 30.50 24.06
N PRO A 76 23.33 30.63 24.54
CA PRO A 76 24.21 31.75 24.22
C PRO A 76 24.59 31.87 22.73
N ASP A 77 24.46 30.79 21.97
CA ASP A 77 24.68 30.77 20.52
C ASP A 77 23.56 31.42 19.72
N VAL A 78 22.41 31.69 20.35
CA VAL A 78 21.30 32.43 19.75
C VAL A 78 21.44 33.91 20.10
N PRO A 79 21.66 34.80 19.11
CA PRO A 79 21.92 36.21 19.38
C PRO A 79 20.75 36.89 20.10
N ASN A 80 21.07 37.62 21.17
CA ASN A 80 20.11 38.54 21.78
C ASN A 80 19.90 39.74 20.84
N VAL A 81 18.67 40.27 20.80
CA VAL A 81 18.30 41.40 19.96
C VAL A 81 17.98 42.59 20.84
N THR A 82 18.67 43.71 20.64
CA THR A 82 18.31 44.98 21.26
C THR A 82 17.43 45.78 20.31
N LEU A 83 16.21 46.09 20.73
CA LEU A 83 15.27 46.94 20.02
C LEU A 83 15.46 48.39 20.50
N THR A 84 15.68 49.28 19.55
CA THR A 84 15.80 50.73 19.79
C THR A 84 14.43 51.40 19.64
N ALA A 85 14.34 52.64 20.14
CA ALA A 85 13.28 53.63 19.89
C ALA A 85 12.43 53.36 18.63
N GLY A 86 11.16 53.00 18.84
CA GLY A 86 10.16 52.79 17.78
C GLY A 86 10.13 51.40 17.14
N LYS A 87 11.06 50.49 17.46
CA LYS A 87 11.02 49.10 16.98
C LYS A 87 10.32 48.19 17.98
N ARG A 88 9.40 47.35 17.50
CA ARG A 88 8.62 46.42 18.35
C ARG A 88 8.90 44.94 18.13
N ARG A 89 9.56 44.60 17.02
CA ARG A 89 9.68 43.22 16.53
C ARG A 89 11.14 42.81 16.50
N ALA A 90 11.51 41.87 17.37
CA ALA A 90 12.78 41.18 17.33
C ALA A 90 12.63 39.90 16.50
N LYS A 91 13.57 39.66 15.58
CA LYS A 91 13.57 38.47 14.72
C LYS A 91 14.73 37.54 15.10
N MET A 92 14.43 36.25 15.19
CA MET A 92 15.43 35.18 15.30
C MET A 92 15.43 34.36 14.02
N ASP A 93 16.61 34.10 13.45
CA ASP A 93 16.76 33.16 12.35
C ASP A 93 16.49 31.73 12.84
N ALA A 94 15.61 31.01 12.15
CA ALA A 94 15.27 29.63 12.46
C ALA A 94 16.44 28.67 12.18
N SER A 95 17.50 29.06 11.46
CA SER A 95 18.71 28.24 11.27
C SER A 95 19.36 27.82 12.59
N HIS A 96 19.14 28.55 13.68
CA HIS A 96 19.56 28.20 15.04
C HIS A 96 18.86 26.97 15.65
N LEU A 97 17.74 26.51 15.07
CA LEU A 97 17.07 25.25 15.44
C LEU A 97 17.86 24.02 14.99
N GLY A 98 18.64 24.14 13.91
CA GLY A 98 19.45 23.06 13.36
C GLY A 98 20.73 22.81 14.16
N LEU A 99 21.23 21.57 14.11
CA LEU A 99 22.58 21.22 14.56
C LEU A 99 23.61 21.99 13.74
N ASN A 100 24.45 22.79 14.40
CA ASN A 100 25.58 23.43 13.73
C ASN A 100 26.81 22.53 13.71
N GLN A 101 26.83 21.70 12.67
CA GLN A 101 27.98 20.90 12.27
C GLN A 101 27.98 20.82 10.73
N LEU A 102 28.51 21.86 10.07
CA LEU A 102 28.48 21.95 8.60
C LEU A 102 29.21 20.80 7.89
N TYR A 103 30.19 20.18 8.56
CA TYR A 103 30.90 19.02 8.05
C TYR A 103 31.13 17.99 9.17
N PRO A 104 31.08 16.68 8.88
CA PRO A 104 31.25 15.63 9.90
C PRO A 104 32.57 15.72 10.69
N ASN A 105 33.61 16.27 10.06
CA ASN A 105 34.95 16.40 10.65
C ASN A 105 35.13 17.67 11.50
N LEU A 106 34.13 18.56 11.54
CA LEU A 106 34.17 19.76 12.37
C LEU A 106 33.48 19.51 13.72
N PRO A 107 33.93 20.21 14.78
CA PRO A 107 33.27 20.14 16.07
C PRO A 107 31.86 20.71 15.99
N VAL A 108 30.95 20.12 16.78
CA VAL A 108 29.61 20.66 17.00
C VAL A 108 29.73 21.94 17.81
N THR A 109 29.27 23.06 17.26
CA THR A 109 29.27 24.36 17.98
C THR A 109 28.02 24.54 18.83
N TRP A 110 26.88 24.01 18.40
CA TRP A 110 25.65 23.89 19.20
C TRP A 110 24.77 22.72 18.74
N PRO A 111 24.01 22.09 19.66
CA PRO A 111 23.10 20.99 19.32
C PRO A 111 21.85 21.49 18.58
N SER A 112 21.13 20.56 17.95
CA SER A 112 19.79 20.85 17.42
C SER A 112 18.83 21.20 18.56
N LYS A 113 17.98 22.20 18.31
CA LYS A 113 16.91 22.66 19.21
C LYS A 113 15.52 22.36 18.63
N MET A 114 15.45 21.61 17.52
CA MET A 114 14.20 21.05 17.02
C MET A 114 13.61 20.05 18.03
N GLY A 115 12.28 20.00 18.12
CA GLY A 115 11.52 19.27 19.13
C GLY A 115 11.26 20.06 20.42
N LYS A 116 11.76 21.31 20.52
CA LYS A 116 11.60 22.18 21.69
C LYS A 116 10.53 23.26 21.49
N ALA A 117 10.00 23.79 22.59
CA ALA A 117 9.11 24.93 22.60
C ALA A 117 9.90 26.25 22.58
N VAL A 118 9.80 27.01 21.49
CA VAL A 118 10.41 28.33 21.33
C VAL A 118 9.59 29.37 22.09
N SER A 119 10.25 30.22 22.87
CA SER A 119 9.63 31.40 23.51
C SER A 119 10.62 32.58 23.49
N CYS A 120 10.17 33.78 23.83
CA CYS A 120 11.06 34.92 24.04
C CYS A 120 10.85 35.57 25.40
N GLN A 121 11.92 36.16 25.93
CA GLN A 121 11.89 37.03 27.10
C GLN A 121 12.37 38.44 26.73
N VAL A 122 11.69 39.43 27.30
CA VAL A 122 11.93 40.84 27.04
C VAL A 122 12.09 41.60 28.35
N ARG A 123 13.05 42.52 28.41
CA ARG A 123 13.15 43.52 29.48
C ARG A 123 13.30 44.91 28.87
N SER A 124 12.70 45.91 29.51
CA SER A 124 12.69 47.30 29.06
C SER A 124 13.66 48.16 29.85
N TYR A 125 14.15 49.23 29.22
CA TYR A 125 14.96 50.28 29.83
C TYR A 125 14.93 51.55 28.98
N TRP A 126 15.29 52.69 29.54
CA TRP A 126 15.42 53.94 28.78
C TRP A 126 16.82 54.07 28.16
N GLU A 127 16.92 54.67 26.98
CA GLU A 127 18.18 54.93 26.27
C GLU A 127 19.25 55.57 27.16
N ASP A 128 18.84 56.56 27.96
CA ASP A 128 19.73 57.35 28.82
C ASP A 128 20.11 56.63 30.12
N THR A 129 19.45 55.51 30.46
CA THR A 129 19.68 54.74 31.70
C THR A 129 19.79 53.24 31.44
N PRO A 130 20.81 52.77 30.70
CA PRO A 130 20.94 51.37 30.32
C PRO A 130 21.19 50.43 31.51
N ASP A 131 21.63 50.96 32.65
CA ASP A 131 21.91 50.17 33.86
C ASP A 131 20.65 49.88 34.70
N VAL A 132 19.53 50.56 34.42
CA VAL A 132 18.26 50.41 35.14
C VAL A 132 17.25 49.69 34.24
N LYS A 133 17.09 48.39 34.43
CA LYS A 133 16.27 47.51 33.57
C LYS A 133 15.11 46.89 34.33
N SER A 134 14.02 46.59 33.62
CA SER A 134 12.91 45.82 34.17
C SER A 134 13.29 44.38 34.48
N GLU A 135 12.44 43.71 35.25
CA GLU A 135 12.37 42.25 35.27
C GLU A 135 12.04 41.69 33.88
N TRP A 136 12.42 40.44 33.64
CA TRP A 136 12.10 39.74 32.40
C TRP A 136 10.62 39.39 32.32
N ARG A 137 10.00 39.68 31.18
CA ARG A 137 8.66 39.19 30.82
C ARG A 137 8.76 38.18 29.71
N GLN A 138 7.99 37.10 29.82
CA GLN A 138 8.03 35.96 28.89
C GLN A 138 6.80 35.92 27.99
N SER A 139 6.98 35.44 26.76
CA SER A 139 5.91 35.27 25.78
C SER A 139 5.17 33.93 25.90
N ASN A 140 4.14 33.76 25.06
CA ASN A 140 3.64 32.44 24.68
C ASN A 140 4.76 31.60 24.04
N SER A 141 4.58 30.27 24.03
CA SER A 141 5.50 29.32 23.41
C SER A 141 4.96 28.77 22.09
N TYR A 142 5.86 28.45 21.16
CA TYR A 142 5.58 27.78 19.89
C TYR A 142 6.39 26.49 19.80
N TRP A 143 5.74 25.34 19.64
CA TRP A 143 6.46 24.07 19.53
C TRP A 143 7.00 23.87 18.11
N ALA A 144 8.32 23.73 17.97
CA ALA A 144 9.01 23.58 16.69
C ALA A 144 9.45 22.13 16.48
N GLY A 145 8.70 21.34 15.73
CA GLY A 145 8.97 19.90 15.56
C GLY A 145 8.10 19.24 14.50
N ILE A 146 8.15 17.91 14.48
CA ILE A 146 7.33 17.05 13.62
C ILE A 146 6.34 16.29 14.49
N GLU A 147 5.04 16.38 14.19
CA GLU A 147 3.95 15.68 14.89
C GLU A 147 3.25 14.68 13.96
N ALA A 148 2.58 13.70 14.56
CA ALA A 148 1.84 12.64 13.87
C ALA A 148 0.69 12.12 14.75
N GLU A 149 -0.14 11.26 14.18
CA GLU A 149 -1.09 10.48 14.96
C GLU A 149 -0.38 9.45 15.85
N ASN A 150 -0.94 9.16 17.03
CA ASN A 150 -0.33 8.24 17.99
C ASN A 150 -0.58 6.76 17.64
N VAL A 151 -1.64 6.48 16.88
CA VAL A 151 -2.07 5.12 16.52
C VAL A 151 -2.45 5.10 15.06
N VAL A 152 -1.90 4.15 14.31
CA VAL A 152 -2.18 3.88 12.90
C VAL A 152 -2.72 2.45 12.79
N VAL A 153 -3.80 2.29 12.01
CA VAL A 153 -4.40 0.97 11.76
C VAL A 153 -4.23 0.65 10.28
N VAL A 154 -3.50 -0.42 9.97
CA VAL A 154 -3.24 -0.87 8.60
C VAL A 154 -3.93 -2.22 8.42
N GLU A 155 -4.91 -2.28 7.54
CA GLU A 155 -5.66 -3.52 7.29
C GLU A 155 -5.04 -4.31 6.13
N GLU A 156 -4.92 -5.63 6.27
CA GLU A 156 -4.50 -6.51 5.17
C GLU A 156 -5.52 -6.56 4.02
N SER A 157 -6.79 -6.28 4.33
CA SER A 157 -7.86 -6.10 3.34
C SER A 157 -7.80 -4.76 2.60
N ALA A 158 -6.95 -3.82 3.01
CA ALA A 158 -6.81 -2.53 2.33
C ALA A 158 -5.76 -2.59 1.21
N ASP A 159 -5.89 -1.71 0.21
CA ASP A 159 -4.85 -1.52 -0.80
C ASP A 159 -3.58 -0.92 -0.17
N HIS A 160 -3.77 0.10 0.67
CA HIS A 160 -2.73 0.82 1.39
C HIS A 160 -3.35 1.73 2.46
N TYR A 161 -2.51 2.22 3.37
CA TYR A 161 -2.81 3.27 4.33
C TYR A 161 -1.91 4.49 4.08
N LYS A 162 -2.49 5.70 4.13
CA LYS A 162 -1.75 6.95 3.97
C LYS A 162 -1.30 7.47 5.32
N PHE A 163 -0.02 7.34 5.60
CA PHE A 163 0.60 7.79 6.83
C PHE A 163 1.05 9.25 6.71
N GLU A 164 0.44 10.15 7.47
CA GLU A 164 0.72 11.60 7.44
C GLU A 164 1.66 12.02 8.60
N LEU A 165 2.71 12.76 8.26
CA LEU A 165 3.50 13.54 9.21
C LEU A 165 3.29 15.03 8.97
N THR A 166 3.32 15.81 10.05
CA THR A 166 3.15 17.26 9.99
C THR A 166 4.32 17.97 10.67
N SER A 167 4.97 18.89 9.96
CA SER A 167 5.94 19.82 10.54
C SER A 167 5.29 21.14 10.92
N THR A 168 5.66 21.69 12.07
CA THR A 168 5.26 23.03 12.53
C THR A 168 6.22 24.14 12.08
N VAL A 169 7.32 23.79 11.42
CA VAL A 169 8.29 24.77 10.88
C VAL A 169 8.53 24.56 9.39
N PRO A 170 8.60 25.63 8.58
CA PRO A 170 9.04 25.56 7.20
C PRO A 170 10.56 25.42 7.13
N PHE A 171 11.08 25.20 5.93
CA PHE A 171 12.52 25.22 5.68
C PHE A 171 12.86 25.90 4.35
N VAL A 172 14.13 26.30 4.26
CA VAL A 172 14.68 27.09 3.16
C VAL A 172 15.39 26.21 2.14
N CYS A 173 15.41 26.66 0.89
CA CYS A 173 15.94 25.88 -0.24
C CYS A 173 17.06 26.61 -0.95
N ARG A 174 18.09 25.87 -1.37
CA ARG A 174 19.19 26.44 -2.15
C ARG A 174 18.69 26.89 -3.53
N GLY A 175 18.68 28.19 -3.76
CA GLY A 175 18.15 28.81 -5.00
C GLY A 175 16.73 29.38 -4.87
N GLY A 176 16.17 29.39 -3.65
CA GLY A 176 14.86 29.99 -3.36
C GLY A 176 13.71 29.35 -4.15
N VAL A 177 12.76 30.18 -4.59
CA VAL A 177 11.51 29.76 -5.27
C VAL A 177 11.73 28.84 -6.45
N GLN A 178 12.77 29.09 -7.27
CA GLN A 178 12.98 28.37 -8.53
C GLN A 178 13.28 26.87 -8.34
N ARG A 179 13.64 26.45 -7.13
CA ARG A 179 13.97 25.05 -6.80
C ARG A 179 13.17 24.49 -5.64
N ALA A 180 12.14 25.19 -5.16
CA ALA A 180 11.33 24.76 -4.03
C ALA A 180 10.68 23.38 -4.25
N GLY A 181 10.20 23.09 -5.47
CA GLY A 181 9.58 21.79 -5.80
C GLY A 181 10.54 20.60 -5.94
N GLN A 182 11.87 20.85 -5.90
CA GLN A 182 12.89 19.79 -5.91
C GLN A 182 13.63 19.70 -4.56
N CYS A 183 13.18 20.46 -3.57
CA CYS A 183 13.83 20.65 -2.29
C CYS A 183 13.05 19.91 -1.21
N TYR A 184 13.69 18.92 -0.61
CA TYR A 184 13.01 18.02 0.32
C TYR A 184 13.85 17.66 1.53
N VAL A 185 13.16 17.28 2.61
CA VAL A 185 13.73 16.70 3.83
C VAL A 185 13.15 15.31 3.99
N ASP A 186 14.03 14.32 4.15
CA ASP A 186 13.62 12.94 4.41
C ASP A 186 13.69 12.67 5.91
N VAL A 187 12.56 12.26 6.49
CA VAL A 187 12.45 11.79 7.87
C VAL A 187 12.56 10.27 7.84
N PRO A 188 13.69 9.68 8.29
CA PRO A 188 13.85 8.24 8.26
C PRO A 188 12.88 7.58 9.25
N LEU A 189 12.30 6.45 8.84
CA LEU A 189 11.41 5.63 9.65
C LEU A 189 11.96 4.21 9.78
N ALA A 190 11.72 3.59 10.92
CA ALA A 190 12.03 2.19 11.20
C ALA A 190 10.93 1.62 12.10
N PHE A 191 10.62 0.34 11.94
CA PHE A 191 9.67 -0.38 12.80
C PHE A 191 10.45 -1.14 13.89
N ASP A 192 9.90 -1.16 15.10
CA ASP A 192 10.33 -2.11 16.11
C ASP A 192 9.75 -3.50 15.80
N GLY A 193 10.44 -4.53 16.31
CA GLY A 193 10.05 -5.91 16.04
C GLY A 193 10.56 -6.45 14.71
N ASN A 194 10.48 -7.76 14.58
CA ASN A 194 11.11 -8.54 13.51
C ASN A 194 10.05 -9.32 12.72
N ASP A 195 8.80 -8.85 12.78
CA ASP A 195 7.63 -9.53 12.22
C ASP A 195 7.37 -9.13 10.75
N ASP A 196 8.07 -8.11 10.24
CA ASP A 196 8.03 -7.64 8.84
C ASP A 196 6.60 -7.57 8.27
N ASP A 197 5.64 -7.16 9.11
CA ASP A 197 4.20 -7.25 8.82
C ASP A 197 3.65 -5.98 8.14
N VAL A 198 4.48 -4.94 8.04
CA VAL A 198 4.18 -3.70 7.32
C VAL A 198 5.36 -3.31 6.44
N CYS A 199 5.04 -2.89 5.22
CA CYS A 199 5.99 -2.34 4.27
C CYS A 199 5.69 -0.87 3.97
N VAL A 200 6.72 -0.13 3.57
CA VAL A 200 6.61 1.27 3.15
C VAL A 200 6.95 1.41 1.67
N ALA A 201 6.09 2.07 0.90
CA ALA A 201 6.35 2.30 -0.52
C ALA A 201 7.42 3.37 -0.72
N GLU A 202 8.20 3.25 -1.80
CA GLU A 202 9.22 4.22 -2.26
C GLU A 202 10.40 4.47 -1.29
N GLY A 203 10.43 3.82 -0.13
CA GLY A 203 11.56 3.82 0.79
C GLY A 203 11.18 3.99 2.26
N CYS A 204 12.14 3.74 3.14
CA CYS A 204 11.99 3.89 4.59
C CYS A 204 12.15 5.35 5.05
N HIS A 205 11.36 6.25 4.48
CA HIS A 205 11.33 7.67 4.88
C HIS A 205 9.99 8.34 4.54
N VAL A 206 9.68 9.42 5.25
CA VAL A 206 8.62 10.37 4.86
C VAL A 206 9.28 11.63 4.31
N ARG A 207 8.88 12.04 3.10
CA ARG A 207 9.50 13.16 2.38
C ARG A 207 8.68 14.44 2.46
N PHE A 208 9.22 15.45 3.14
CA PHE A 208 8.65 16.80 3.16
C PHE A 208 9.17 17.64 1.99
N TYR A 209 8.27 18.32 1.26
CA TYR A 209 8.62 19.27 0.21
C TYR A 209 8.36 20.70 0.68
N ALA A 210 9.33 21.60 0.51
CA ALA A 210 9.23 22.97 1.03
C ALA A 210 8.03 23.75 0.47
N GLU A 211 7.64 23.48 -0.78
CA GLU A 211 6.53 24.15 -1.46
C GLU A 211 5.13 23.83 -0.89
N ARG A 212 5.01 22.78 -0.06
CA ARG A 212 3.73 22.37 0.56
C ARG A 212 3.45 23.08 1.89
N TRP A 213 4.28 24.04 2.28
CA TRP A 213 4.05 24.82 3.50
C TRP A 213 2.78 25.69 3.35
N SER A 214 1.90 25.62 4.33
CA SER A 214 0.69 26.45 4.41
C SER A 214 0.93 27.61 5.38
N ASP A 215 0.96 28.84 4.87
CA ASP A 215 1.05 30.05 5.69
C ASP A 215 -0.21 30.29 6.54
N THR A 216 -1.35 29.70 6.18
CA THR A 216 -2.61 29.84 6.94
C THR A 216 -2.66 28.87 8.11
N GLU A 217 -2.26 27.61 7.89
CA GLU A 217 -2.27 26.59 8.94
C GLU A 217 -0.99 26.62 9.78
N HIS A 218 0.07 27.27 9.29
CA HIS A 218 1.44 27.17 9.80
C HIS A 218 1.85 25.70 9.97
N ARG A 219 1.55 24.90 8.94
CA ARG A 219 1.81 23.47 8.87
C ARG A 219 2.35 23.08 7.51
N LEU A 220 3.25 22.11 7.51
CA LEU A 220 3.75 21.43 6.32
C LEU A 220 3.48 19.94 6.47
N LYS A 221 2.70 19.38 5.54
CA LYS A 221 2.27 17.98 5.58
C LYS A 221 3.04 17.13 4.56
N ALA A 222 3.35 15.90 4.93
CA ALA A 222 3.91 14.89 4.06
C ALA A 222 3.28 13.53 4.34
N GLU A 223 3.24 12.69 3.31
CA GLU A 223 2.59 11.38 3.36
C GLU A 223 3.60 10.30 2.94
N ALA A 224 3.47 9.12 3.54
CA ALA A 224 4.06 7.88 3.05
C ALA A 224 2.97 6.80 2.95
N ILE A 225 3.17 5.84 2.06
CA ILE A 225 2.22 4.76 1.83
C ILE A 225 2.68 3.54 2.62
N LEU A 226 1.84 3.09 3.55
CA LEU A 226 2.03 1.85 4.31
C LEU A 226 1.14 0.75 3.73
N VAL A 227 1.66 -0.48 3.69
CA VAL A 227 0.91 -1.66 3.23
C VAL A 227 1.16 -2.78 4.21
N ALA A 228 0.10 -3.41 4.73
CA ALA A 228 0.21 -4.61 5.54
C ALA A 228 0.66 -5.78 4.64
N VAL A 229 1.55 -6.62 5.16
CA VAL A 229 2.07 -7.77 4.43
C VAL A 229 1.00 -8.85 4.42
N LYS A 230 0.53 -9.21 3.22
CA LYS A 230 -0.47 -10.25 3.04
C LYS A 230 0.20 -11.59 3.14
N ASP A 231 0.10 -12.21 4.31
CA ASP A 231 0.83 -13.43 4.61
C ASP A 231 0.00 -14.72 4.48
N GLY A 232 -1.31 -14.55 4.29
CA GLY A 232 -2.29 -15.61 4.10
C GLY A 232 -2.45 -16.57 5.26
N GLN A 233 -2.20 -16.07 6.47
CA GLN A 233 -2.47 -16.77 7.70
C GLN A 233 -3.40 -15.93 8.57
N TRP A 234 -4.48 -16.55 9.04
CA TRP A 234 -5.32 -15.92 10.07
C TRP A 234 -4.64 -16.11 11.44
N ASP A 235 -3.62 -15.30 11.71
CA ASP A 235 -2.72 -15.41 12.86
C ASP A 235 -2.89 -14.27 13.90
N GLY A 236 -3.91 -13.43 13.69
CA GLY A 236 -4.39 -12.37 14.56
C GLY A 236 -3.61 -11.06 14.43
N ASP A 237 -4.28 -9.95 14.75
CA ASP A 237 -3.72 -8.59 14.74
C ASP A 237 -2.31 -8.51 15.35
N LYS A 238 -1.38 -7.84 14.65
CA LYS A 238 -0.04 -7.53 15.19
C LYS A 238 0.06 -6.09 15.63
N HIS A 239 1.04 -5.85 16.49
CA HIS A 239 1.37 -4.53 17.00
C HIS A 239 2.86 -4.28 16.85
N MET A 240 3.19 -3.11 16.33
CA MET A 240 4.56 -2.62 16.18
C MET A 240 4.60 -1.10 16.45
N LEU A 241 5.78 -0.54 16.58
CA LEU A 241 6.03 0.88 16.78
C LEU A 241 6.87 1.41 15.62
N ILE A 242 6.46 2.55 15.06
CA ILE A 242 7.33 3.34 14.20
C ILE A 242 8.22 4.21 15.09
N ASN A 243 9.53 4.06 14.90
CA ASN A 243 10.59 4.89 15.43
C ASN A 243 11.18 5.75 14.32
N PHE A 244 11.70 6.92 14.68
CA PHE A 244 12.29 7.85 13.73
C PHE A 244 13.82 7.89 13.82
N GLY A 245 14.47 7.92 12.67
CA GLY A 245 15.91 8.10 12.56
C GLY A 245 16.34 9.56 12.62
N ARG A 246 17.65 9.78 12.77
CA ARG A 246 18.23 11.12 12.73
C ARG A 246 18.18 11.70 11.32
N ILE A 247 17.64 12.90 11.18
CA ILE A 247 17.56 13.60 9.89
C ILE A 247 18.97 14.07 9.49
N THR A 248 19.55 13.37 8.51
CA THR A 248 20.84 13.70 7.89
C THR A 248 20.70 14.12 6.42
N HIS A 249 19.64 13.68 5.75
CA HIS A 249 19.35 14.07 4.37
C HIS A 249 18.44 15.29 4.37
N ALA A 250 19.07 16.47 4.26
CA ALA A 250 18.38 17.75 4.17
C ALA A 250 19.02 18.62 3.08
N PRO A 251 18.29 19.62 2.55
CA PRO A 251 18.83 20.56 1.58
C PRO A 251 20.10 21.24 2.10
N VAL A 252 21.13 21.30 1.26
CA VAL A 252 22.43 21.87 1.65
C VAL A 252 22.33 23.38 1.78
N SER A 253 22.53 23.89 2.99
CA SER A 253 22.92 25.28 3.24
C SER A 253 24.43 25.35 3.42
N ILE A 254 25.09 26.29 2.71
CA ILE A 254 26.56 26.41 2.68
C ILE A 254 27.08 27.33 3.79
N ARG A 255 26.21 28.20 4.31
CA ARG A 255 26.59 29.26 5.26
C ARG A 255 26.03 29.04 6.66
N GLU A 256 24.88 28.39 6.75
CA GLU A 256 24.13 28.23 7.99
C GLU A 256 23.63 26.80 8.14
N PRO A 257 23.37 26.33 9.36
CA PRO A 257 22.75 25.02 9.56
C PRO A 257 21.35 24.94 8.95
N HIS A 258 21.01 23.79 8.38
CA HIS A 258 19.63 23.53 7.99
C HIS A 258 18.78 23.26 9.24
N ILE A 259 17.56 23.80 9.29
CA ILE A 259 16.65 23.77 10.45
C ILE A 259 16.44 22.35 11.00
N PHE A 260 16.27 21.37 10.11
CA PHE A 260 16.08 19.96 10.48
C PHE A 260 17.36 19.16 10.73
N HIS A 261 18.54 19.75 10.48
CA HIS A 261 19.79 18.99 10.55
C HIS A 261 20.04 18.45 11.96
N GLY A 262 20.23 17.14 12.06
CA GLY A 262 20.54 16.47 13.32
C GLY A 262 19.34 16.28 14.26
N TYR A 263 18.13 16.65 13.84
CA TYR A 263 16.89 16.41 14.58
C TYR A 263 16.50 14.92 14.53
N THR A 264 15.92 14.42 15.62
CA THR A 264 15.34 13.08 15.70
C THR A 264 14.04 13.22 16.48
N PRO A 265 12.86 13.02 15.85
CA PRO A 265 11.59 13.00 16.56
C PRO A 265 11.64 12.04 17.77
N GLN A 266 11.20 12.52 18.95
CA GLN A 266 11.31 11.79 20.22
C GLN A 266 9.94 11.23 20.66
N PHE A 267 9.25 10.56 19.75
CA PHE A 267 7.99 9.87 20.01
C PHE A 267 7.89 8.64 19.11
N ASN A 268 7.04 7.71 19.51
CA ASN A 268 6.77 6.48 18.77
C ASN A 268 5.30 6.45 18.37
N ILE A 269 5.01 5.81 17.25
CA ILE A 269 3.63 5.65 16.76
C ILE A 269 3.28 4.18 16.83
N GLN A 270 2.18 3.84 17.49
CA GLN A 270 1.71 2.47 17.51
C GLN A 270 1.03 2.13 16.19
N VAL A 271 1.52 1.11 15.51
CA VAL A 271 0.88 0.56 14.32
C VAL A 271 0.24 -0.76 14.72
N ARG A 272 -1.04 -0.91 14.38
CA ARG A 272 -1.79 -2.16 14.50
C ARG A 272 -2.11 -2.67 13.10
N THR A 273 -1.61 -3.84 12.76
CA THR A 273 -2.08 -4.56 11.58
C THR A 273 -3.36 -5.29 11.93
N VAL A 274 -4.36 -5.19 11.06
CA VAL A 274 -5.62 -5.93 11.21
C VAL A 274 -5.60 -7.05 10.19
N ASP A 275 -5.58 -8.25 10.73
CA ASP A 275 -5.55 -9.49 9.99
C ASP A 275 -6.85 -9.65 9.16
N SER A 276 -6.73 -10.18 7.96
CA SER A 276 -7.85 -10.38 7.06
C SER A 276 -8.01 -11.84 6.68
N VAL A 277 -9.26 -12.32 6.72
CA VAL A 277 -9.58 -13.66 6.24
C VAL A 277 -9.34 -13.70 4.73
N GLU A 278 -8.44 -14.58 4.29
CA GLU A 278 -8.22 -14.94 2.90
C GLU A 278 -8.94 -16.25 2.55
N ALA A 279 -9.09 -16.56 1.26
CA ALA A 279 -9.73 -17.80 0.82
C ALA A 279 -9.00 -18.49 -0.32
N SER A 280 -9.24 -19.80 -0.43
CA SER A 280 -8.73 -20.62 -1.53
C SER A 280 -9.86 -21.43 -2.17
N CYS A 281 -9.98 -21.30 -3.47
CA CYS A 281 -10.86 -22.08 -4.33
C CYS A 281 -10.04 -23.14 -5.08
N THR A 282 -10.59 -24.33 -5.27
CA THR A 282 -9.90 -25.43 -5.97
C THR A 282 -10.78 -26.02 -7.05
N TYR A 283 -10.25 -26.13 -8.26
CA TYR A 283 -10.86 -26.86 -9.37
C TYR A 283 -9.92 -27.97 -9.80
N SER A 284 -10.32 -29.22 -9.63
CA SER A 284 -9.47 -30.35 -9.94
C SER A 284 -9.32 -30.57 -11.46
N GLY A 285 -8.40 -31.47 -11.81
CA GLY A 285 -8.18 -31.87 -13.20
C GLY A 285 -9.35 -32.66 -13.79
N ASP A 286 -10.20 -33.24 -12.95
CA ASP A 286 -11.58 -33.70 -13.23
C ASP A 286 -12.55 -32.58 -12.77
N PRO A 287 -13.79 -32.47 -13.28
CA PRO A 287 -14.54 -31.20 -13.34
C PRO A 287 -15.01 -30.62 -11.99
N HIS A 288 -14.57 -31.19 -10.87
CA HIS A 288 -14.99 -30.86 -9.51
C HIS A 288 -14.38 -29.53 -9.04
N GLY A 289 -15.19 -28.74 -8.35
CA GLY A 289 -14.89 -27.40 -7.89
C GLY A 289 -15.33 -27.17 -6.45
N ILE A 290 -14.48 -26.47 -5.71
CA ILE A 290 -14.63 -26.03 -4.33
C ILE A 290 -14.48 -24.52 -4.33
N THR A 291 -15.47 -23.81 -3.81
CA THR A 291 -15.57 -22.34 -3.78
C THR A 291 -14.80 -21.73 -2.61
N PHE A 292 -14.75 -20.40 -2.55
CA PHE A 292 -14.05 -19.67 -1.49
C PHE A 292 -14.68 -19.82 -0.10
N ASP A 293 -16.01 -19.96 0.01
CA ASP A 293 -16.72 -19.96 1.30
C ASP A 293 -16.87 -21.34 1.94
N GLU A 294 -16.41 -22.41 1.27
CA GLU A 294 -16.39 -23.78 1.79
C GLU A 294 -15.19 -23.99 2.75
N LEU A 295 -15.21 -23.26 3.87
CA LEU A 295 -14.12 -23.21 4.86
C LEU A 295 -14.18 -24.28 5.97
N THR A 296 -15.09 -25.26 5.89
CA THR A 296 -15.37 -26.17 7.03
C THR A 296 -15.21 -27.67 6.77
N GLY A 297 -14.61 -28.08 5.64
CA GLY A 297 -14.39 -29.50 5.33
C GLY A 297 -15.68 -30.32 5.12
N ASN A 298 -16.84 -29.69 5.30
CA ASN A 298 -18.12 -30.20 4.86
C ASN A 298 -18.34 -29.67 3.45
N TRP A 299 -18.07 -30.49 2.42
CA TRP A 299 -18.32 -30.11 1.01
C TRP A 299 -19.83 -30.08 0.72
N LEU A 300 -20.55 -29.15 1.33
CA LEU A 300 -22.01 -29.11 1.31
C LEU A 300 -22.54 -28.76 -0.08
N LYS A 301 -21.78 -28.00 -0.88
CA LYS A 301 -22.08 -27.76 -2.29
C LYS A 301 -20.84 -27.94 -3.17
N GLN A 302 -20.93 -28.92 -4.05
CA GLN A 302 -19.90 -29.20 -5.05
C GLN A 302 -20.25 -28.51 -6.35
N ILE A 303 -19.32 -27.79 -6.97
CA ILE A 303 -19.53 -27.23 -8.30
C ILE A 303 -18.87 -28.16 -9.32
N HIS A 304 -19.53 -28.37 -10.46
CA HIS A 304 -19.02 -29.26 -11.50
C HIS A 304 -19.04 -28.52 -12.84
N VAL A 305 -17.89 -28.40 -13.48
CA VAL A 305 -17.76 -27.77 -14.81
C VAL A 305 -17.56 -28.88 -15.83
N ILE A 306 -18.66 -29.49 -16.26
CA ILE A 306 -18.64 -30.66 -17.16
C ILE A 306 -18.53 -30.30 -18.65
N LEU A 307 -18.65 -29.00 -18.98
CA LEU A 307 -18.65 -28.49 -20.34
C LEU A 307 -17.22 -28.12 -20.78
N PRO A 308 -16.82 -28.48 -22.02
CA PRO A 308 -15.62 -27.90 -22.61
C PRO A 308 -15.81 -26.39 -22.84
N GLY A 309 -14.73 -25.64 -22.84
CA GLY A 309 -14.77 -24.19 -23.05
C GLY A 309 -13.84 -23.43 -22.12
N GLU A 310 -14.10 -22.15 -22.02
CA GLU A 310 -13.36 -21.24 -21.16
C GLU A 310 -14.34 -20.53 -20.24
N PHE A 311 -13.94 -20.33 -19.00
CA PHE A 311 -14.86 -19.89 -17.96
C PHE A 311 -14.21 -18.83 -17.08
N VAL A 312 -15.01 -17.88 -16.61
CA VAL A 312 -14.59 -16.95 -15.56
C VAL A 312 -14.53 -17.73 -14.25
N LEU A 313 -13.32 -18.09 -13.85
CA LEU A 313 -13.09 -18.84 -12.61
C LEU A 313 -13.24 -17.92 -11.40
N TYR A 314 -12.62 -16.74 -11.49
CA TYR A 314 -12.64 -15.73 -10.45
C TYR A 314 -12.46 -14.35 -11.10
N ARG A 315 -13.35 -13.41 -10.81
CA ARG A 315 -13.23 -11.99 -11.15
C ARG A 315 -13.46 -11.13 -9.91
N SER A 316 -12.62 -10.12 -9.70
CA SER A 316 -12.82 -9.12 -8.66
C SER A 316 -13.79 -8.04 -9.14
N THR A 317 -14.79 -7.73 -8.32
CA THR A 317 -15.76 -6.64 -8.52
C THR A 317 -15.39 -5.38 -7.72
N ARG A 318 -14.27 -5.41 -6.99
CA ARG A 318 -13.77 -4.30 -6.18
C ARG A 318 -13.49 -3.08 -7.07
N PRO A 319 -14.05 -1.89 -6.76
CA PRO A 319 -13.79 -0.68 -7.54
C PRO A 319 -12.28 -0.36 -7.64
N GLY A 320 -11.81 -0.05 -8.85
CA GLY A 320 -10.40 0.27 -9.10
C GLY A 320 -9.47 -0.94 -9.24
N ARG A 321 -9.93 -2.14 -8.88
CA ARG A 321 -9.17 -3.39 -9.04
C ARG A 321 -9.61 -4.10 -10.32
N LYS A 322 -8.64 -4.55 -11.12
CA LYS A 322 -8.87 -5.36 -12.32
C LYS A 322 -8.12 -6.66 -12.18
N PHE A 323 -8.78 -7.65 -11.57
CA PHE A 323 -8.23 -8.98 -11.35
C PHE A 323 -9.18 -10.05 -11.89
N GLU A 324 -8.67 -10.94 -12.74
CA GLU A 324 -9.45 -11.98 -13.42
C GLU A 324 -8.62 -13.26 -13.59
N VAL A 325 -9.25 -14.41 -13.37
CA VAL A 325 -8.72 -15.75 -13.63
C VAL A 325 -9.70 -16.47 -14.55
N HIS A 326 -9.23 -16.84 -15.72
CA HIS A 326 -9.98 -17.67 -16.65
C HIS A 326 -9.43 -19.09 -16.64
N SER A 327 -10.31 -20.08 -16.60
CA SER A 327 -9.95 -21.49 -16.72
C SER A 327 -10.32 -22.02 -18.09
N ARG A 328 -9.53 -22.95 -18.63
CA ARG A 328 -9.75 -23.58 -19.94
C ARG A 328 -9.91 -25.08 -19.76
N HIS A 329 -11.01 -25.62 -20.27
CA HIS A 329 -11.45 -27.00 -20.07
C HIS A 329 -11.63 -27.68 -21.43
N ARG A 330 -10.94 -28.78 -21.66
CA ARG A 330 -11.09 -29.61 -22.86
C ARG A 330 -11.67 -30.96 -22.50
N ARG A 331 -12.18 -31.73 -23.46
CA ARG A 331 -12.63 -33.11 -23.21
C ARG A 331 -11.51 -33.93 -22.55
N CYS A 332 -11.83 -34.62 -21.45
CA CYS A 332 -10.87 -35.45 -20.70
C CYS A 332 -10.24 -36.55 -21.57
N ARG A 333 -11.06 -37.16 -22.43
CA ARG A 333 -10.67 -38.14 -23.46
C ARG A 333 -11.65 -38.05 -24.63
N TRP A 334 -11.28 -38.65 -25.75
CA TRP A 334 -12.09 -38.65 -26.99
C TRP A 334 -13.39 -39.46 -26.88
N ASP A 335 -13.47 -40.38 -25.91
CA ASP A 335 -14.60 -41.29 -25.66
C ASP A 335 -15.48 -40.87 -24.47
N PHE A 336 -15.21 -39.72 -23.85
CA PHE A 336 -16.00 -39.16 -22.75
C PHE A 336 -16.47 -37.75 -23.12
N ASP A 337 -17.76 -37.47 -22.89
CA ASP A 337 -18.33 -36.14 -23.17
C ASP A 337 -18.06 -35.10 -22.08
N ILE A 338 -17.30 -35.46 -21.03
CA ILE A 338 -16.99 -34.60 -19.88
C ILE A 338 -15.69 -33.81 -20.14
N SER A 339 -15.63 -32.59 -19.62
CA SER A 339 -14.44 -31.76 -19.66
C SER A 339 -13.52 -31.92 -18.44
N CYS A 340 -12.24 -31.63 -18.68
CA CYS A 340 -11.16 -31.62 -17.74
C CYS A 340 -10.38 -30.32 -17.93
N ASN A 341 -9.97 -29.73 -16.81
CA ASN A 341 -9.22 -28.49 -16.80
C ASN A 341 -7.79 -28.70 -17.33
N CYS A 342 -7.33 -27.81 -18.19
CA CYS A 342 -6.03 -27.92 -18.86
C CYS A 342 -5.27 -26.60 -18.96
N GLY A 343 -5.79 -25.49 -18.44
CA GLY A 343 -5.07 -24.22 -18.47
C GLY A 343 -5.71 -23.10 -17.67
N ALA A 344 -4.90 -22.10 -17.34
CA ALA A 344 -5.32 -20.90 -16.65
C ALA A 344 -4.71 -19.65 -17.29
N ALA A 345 -5.50 -18.59 -17.39
CA ALA A 345 -5.04 -17.25 -17.74
C ALA A 345 -5.38 -16.30 -16.59
N ILE A 346 -4.36 -15.65 -16.03
CA ILE A 346 -4.43 -14.86 -14.81
C ILE A 346 -4.06 -13.43 -15.17
N ARG A 347 -4.92 -12.45 -14.88
CA ARG A 347 -4.70 -11.03 -15.14
C ARG A 347 -4.80 -10.21 -13.85
N GLU A 348 -3.86 -9.29 -13.68
CA GLU A 348 -3.98 -8.18 -12.73
C GLU A 348 -3.55 -6.87 -13.39
N GLY A 349 -4.46 -5.89 -13.43
CA GLY A 349 -4.23 -4.59 -14.04
C GLY A 349 -3.81 -4.71 -15.51
N ASN A 350 -2.56 -4.33 -15.76
CA ASN A 350 -1.95 -4.30 -17.09
C ASN A 350 -1.21 -5.57 -17.46
N ASP A 351 -1.13 -6.57 -16.58
CA ASP A 351 -0.36 -7.79 -16.79
C ASP A 351 -1.26 -9.02 -16.83
N ALA A 352 -0.99 -9.94 -17.75
CA ALA A 352 -1.59 -11.27 -17.74
C ALA A 352 -0.55 -12.36 -18.00
N VAL A 353 -0.68 -13.47 -17.28
CA VAL A 353 0.14 -14.68 -17.44
C VAL A 353 -0.78 -15.83 -17.82
N ILE A 354 -0.38 -16.58 -18.84
CA ILE A 354 -1.15 -17.69 -19.41
C ILE A 354 -0.32 -18.97 -19.25
N VAL A 355 -0.93 -20.01 -18.68
CA VAL A 355 -0.37 -21.34 -18.51
C VAL A 355 -1.28 -22.34 -19.20
N ASP A 356 -0.79 -23.00 -20.25
CA ASP A 356 -1.59 -23.90 -21.10
C ASP A 356 -0.94 -25.30 -21.20
N TYR A 357 -1.70 -26.32 -20.82
CA TYR A 357 -1.40 -27.75 -21.00
C TYR A 357 -2.38 -28.45 -21.95
N CYS A 358 -3.34 -27.75 -22.54
CA CYS A 358 -4.43 -28.30 -23.32
C CYS A 358 -3.98 -29.01 -24.60
N HIS A 359 -2.74 -28.80 -25.03
CA HIS A 359 -2.16 -29.44 -26.21
C HIS A 359 -0.94 -30.34 -25.91
N ARG A 360 -0.31 -30.22 -24.73
CA ARG A 360 0.98 -30.85 -24.43
C ARG A 360 1.07 -31.30 -22.98
N THR A 361 1.92 -32.27 -22.70
CA THR A 361 2.21 -32.69 -21.32
C THR A 361 3.09 -31.70 -20.55
N SER A 362 3.87 -30.89 -21.29
CA SER A 362 4.65 -29.77 -20.75
C SER A 362 3.88 -28.45 -20.87
N PRO A 363 4.01 -27.54 -19.89
CA PRO A 363 3.32 -26.26 -19.90
C PRO A 363 3.86 -25.33 -20.99
N MET A 364 2.95 -24.65 -21.68
CA MET A 364 3.26 -23.43 -22.40
C MET A 364 2.94 -22.24 -21.49
N ILE A 365 3.97 -21.47 -21.12
CA ILE A 365 3.82 -20.31 -20.24
C ILE A 365 4.16 -19.05 -21.03
N ARG A 366 3.17 -18.15 -21.15
CA ARG A 366 3.31 -16.88 -21.86
C ARG A 366 2.81 -15.72 -21.01
N TYR A 367 3.21 -14.51 -21.37
CA TYR A 367 2.64 -13.31 -20.77
C TYR A 367 2.16 -12.30 -21.83
N LYS A 368 1.21 -11.47 -21.43
CA LYS A 368 0.69 -10.33 -22.20
C LYS A 368 0.67 -9.10 -21.28
N THR A 369 0.91 -7.93 -21.86
CA THR A 369 0.74 -6.66 -21.14
C THR A 369 -0.11 -5.68 -21.95
N ALA A 370 -0.80 -4.75 -21.28
CA ALA A 370 -1.62 -3.75 -21.95
C ALA A 370 -0.79 -2.86 -22.90
N THR A 371 0.47 -2.60 -22.54
CA THR A 371 1.41 -1.78 -23.31
C THR A 371 2.26 -2.58 -24.29
N GLY A 372 2.24 -3.91 -24.24
CA GLY A 372 3.21 -4.74 -24.96
C GLY A 372 4.65 -4.65 -24.41
N GLY A 373 4.85 -4.04 -23.23
CA GLY A 373 6.11 -4.00 -22.50
C GLY A 373 6.38 -5.25 -21.64
N PRO A 374 7.44 -5.23 -20.81
CA PRO A 374 7.73 -6.30 -19.84
C PRO A 374 6.65 -6.36 -18.74
N LEU A 375 6.59 -7.50 -18.04
CA LEU A 375 5.72 -7.69 -16.88
C LEU A 375 6.06 -6.68 -15.76
N SER A 376 5.04 -6.24 -15.02
CA SER A 376 5.27 -5.44 -13.82
C SER A 376 6.14 -6.20 -12.80
N PRO A 377 7.07 -5.51 -12.08
CA PRO A 377 8.05 -6.17 -11.22
C PRO A 377 7.48 -7.07 -10.10
N GLY A 378 6.24 -6.85 -9.66
CA GLY A 378 5.57 -7.67 -8.63
C GLY A 378 5.02 -9.02 -9.13
N VAL A 379 4.97 -9.23 -10.45
CA VAL A 379 4.50 -10.48 -11.07
C VAL A 379 5.61 -11.53 -11.01
N VAL A 380 5.36 -12.64 -10.32
CA VAL A 380 6.34 -13.72 -10.14
C VAL A 380 5.75 -15.05 -10.59
N VAL A 381 6.49 -15.75 -11.45
CA VAL A 381 6.15 -17.09 -11.92
C VAL A 381 7.18 -18.08 -11.38
N ASN A 382 6.76 -18.98 -10.51
CA ASN A 382 7.59 -20.05 -9.98
C ASN A 382 7.19 -21.39 -10.59
N GLN A 383 8.18 -22.21 -10.93
CA GLN A 383 7.98 -23.52 -11.56
C GLN A 383 8.89 -24.57 -10.92
N ASP A 384 8.40 -25.78 -10.69
CA ASP A 384 9.24 -26.91 -10.31
C ASP A 384 10.08 -27.45 -11.48
N ARG A 385 11.01 -28.35 -11.20
CA ARG A 385 11.95 -28.86 -12.20
C ARG A 385 11.30 -29.60 -13.37
N ASN A 386 10.12 -30.18 -13.18
CA ASN A 386 9.42 -30.98 -14.20
C ASN A 386 8.25 -30.23 -14.84
N GLY A 387 7.98 -28.99 -14.40
CA GLY A 387 6.86 -28.20 -14.86
C GLY A 387 5.53 -28.86 -14.57
N ARG A 388 5.35 -29.49 -13.41
CA ARG A 388 4.07 -30.03 -12.93
C ARG A 388 3.43 -29.16 -11.87
N TYR A 389 4.19 -28.26 -11.26
CA TYR A 389 3.66 -27.28 -10.35
C TYR A 389 4.17 -25.92 -10.79
N ILE A 390 3.23 -25.03 -11.11
CA ILE A 390 3.47 -23.63 -11.44
C ILE A 390 2.67 -22.78 -10.49
N ARG A 391 3.30 -21.75 -9.91
CA ARG A 391 2.60 -20.73 -9.13
C ARG A 391 2.81 -19.37 -9.77
N VAL A 392 1.72 -18.73 -10.17
CA VAL A 392 1.70 -17.35 -10.67
C VAL A 392 1.21 -16.46 -9.54
N THR A 393 2.04 -15.50 -9.12
CA THR A 393 1.73 -14.60 -7.99
C THR A 393 1.71 -13.16 -8.49
N MET A 394 0.60 -12.46 -8.28
CA MET A 394 0.37 -11.09 -8.76
C MET A 394 0.74 -10.05 -7.68
N PRO A 395 1.02 -8.78 -8.06
CA PRO A 395 1.39 -7.70 -7.14
C PRO A 395 0.49 -7.55 -5.90
N SER A 396 -0.82 -7.80 -6.02
CA SER A 396 -1.76 -7.72 -4.89
C SER A 396 -1.61 -8.80 -3.82
N GLY A 397 -0.78 -9.81 -4.04
CA GLY A 397 -0.68 -11.01 -3.20
C GLY A 397 -1.50 -12.18 -3.72
N ALA A 398 -2.51 -11.95 -4.57
CA ALA A 398 -3.30 -13.01 -5.19
C ALA A 398 -2.41 -13.98 -5.98
N TYR A 399 -2.71 -15.27 -5.93
CA TYR A 399 -1.96 -16.26 -6.67
C TYR A 399 -2.80 -17.42 -7.20
N VAL A 400 -2.28 -18.08 -8.23
CA VAL A 400 -2.86 -19.29 -8.79
C VAL A 400 -1.78 -20.36 -8.87
N GLU A 401 -2.05 -21.53 -8.30
CA GLU A 401 -1.25 -22.73 -8.43
C GLU A 401 -1.88 -23.64 -9.50
N ILE A 402 -1.07 -24.07 -10.45
CA ILE A 402 -1.45 -24.97 -11.55
C ILE A 402 -0.66 -26.26 -11.37
N ILE A 403 -1.36 -27.34 -11.02
CA ILE A 403 -0.76 -28.59 -10.53
C ILE A 403 -1.21 -29.74 -11.42
N GLY A 404 -0.28 -30.38 -12.15
CA GLY A 404 -0.57 -31.54 -12.99
C GLY A 404 0.28 -31.64 -14.24
N SER A 405 -0.17 -32.44 -15.21
CA SER A 405 0.48 -32.58 -16.52
C SER A 405 -0.57 -32.99 -17.55
N GLY A 406 -0.84 -32.12 -18.53
CA GLY A 406 -1.91 -32.29 -19.52
C GLY A 406 -3.29 -31.91 -19.00
N PHE A 407 -3.70 -32.50 -17.88
CA PHE A 407 -4.83 -32.02 -17.06
C PHE A 407 -4.31 -31.51 -15.73
N VAL A 408 -4.90 -30.42 -15.26
CA VAL A 408 -4.35 -29.64 -14.14
C VAL A 408 -5.43 -29.29 -13.14
N THR A 409 -5.07 -29.43 -11.86
CA THR A 409 -5.79 -28.81 -10.76
C THR A 409 -5.38 -27.35 -10.67
N LEU A 410 -6.35 -26.46 -10.61
CA LEU A 410 -6.16 -25.04 -10.32
C LEU A 410 -6.51 -24.79 -8.87
N ARG A 411 -5.57 -24.23 -8.11
CA ARG A 411 -5.82 -23.68 -6.79
C ARG A 411 -5.69 -22.18 -6.86
N VAL A 412 -6.79 -21.48 -6.70
CA VAL A 412 -6.88 -20.03 -6.78
C VAL A 412 -6.94 -19.48 -5.37
N HIS A 413 -6.13 -18.47 -5.09
CA HIS A 413 -6.11 -17.73 -3.84
C HIS A 413 -6.69 -16.33 -4.05
N ALA A 414 -7.62 -15.96 -3.17
CA ALA A 414 -8.19 -14.62 -3.09
C ALA A 414 -7.70 -13.93 -1.81
N PRO A 415 -7.00 -12.79 -1.93
CA PRO A 415 -6.56 -12.01 -0.78
C PRO A 415 -7.77 -11.33 -0.10
N GLY A 416 -7.60 -10.93 1.16
CA GLY A 416 -8.68 -10.35 1.98
C GLY A 416 -9.34 -9.09 1.38
N ILE A 417 -8.63 -8.35 0.52
CA ILE A 417 -9.18 -7.20 -0.21
C ILE A 417 -10.37 -7.55 -1.14
N ASP A 418 -10.43 -8.81 -1.57
CA ASP A 418 -11.48 -9.31 -2.44
C ASP A 418 -12.64 -9.94 -1.67
N ARG A 419 -12.61 -9.95 -0.33
CA ARG A 419 -13.70 -10.47 0.52
C ARG A 419 -15.01 -9.74 0.24
N GLY A 420 -16.03 -10.48 -0.18
CA GLY A 420 -17.35 -9.97 -0.60
C GLY A 420 -17.34 -9.23 -1.95
N TYR A 421 -16.22 -9.27 -2.68
CA TYR A 421 -16.02 -8.63 -3.99
C TYR A 421 -15.56 -9.65 -5.04
N THR A 422 -15.93 -10.93 -4.92
CA THR A 422 -15.64 -11.93 -5.95
C THR A 422 -16.89 -12.35 -6.70
N GLU A 423 -16.70 -12.75 -7.95
CA GLU A 423 -17.69 -13.45 -8.75
C GLU A 423 -17.01 -14.46 -9.68
N GLY A 424 -17.79 -15.33 -10.31
CA GLY A 424 -17.31 -16.43 -11.13
C GLY A 424 -17.56 -17.78 -10.50
N LEU A 425 -16.95 -18.82 -11.06
CA LEU A 425 -17.13 -20.19 -10.61
C LEU A 425 -16.65 -20.43 -9.16
N CYS A 426 -15.70 -19.65 -8.66
CA CYS A 426 -15.21 -19.74 -7.27
C CYS A 426 -16.13 -19.11 -6.21
N GLY A 427 -17.26 -18.50 -6.60
CA GLY A 427 -18.26 -17.97 -5.67
C GLY A 427 -18.02 -16.52 -5.22
N THR A 428 -18.72 -16.11 -4.17
CA THR A 428 -18.84 -14.69 -3.74
C THR A 428 -17.90 -14.25 -2.63
N PHE A 429 -17.25 -15.21 -1.96
CA PHE A 429 -16.27 -14.98 -0.90
C PHE A 429 -16.80 -14.05 0.21
N ASP A 430 -18.04 -14.25 0.64
CA ASP A 430 -18.70 -13.45 1.68
C ASP A 430 -18.93 -14.23 2.98
N GLY A 431 -18.47 -15.48 3.03
CA GLY A 431 -18.65 -16.42 4.14
C GLY A 431 -19.96 -17.20 4.09
N ASN A 432 -20.71 -17.16 2.99
CA ASN A 432 -21.98 -17.83 2.85
C ASN A 432 -22.00 -18.84 1.67
N PRO A 433 -21.67 -20.12 1.88
CA PRO A 433 -21.66 -21.10 0.78
C PRO A 433 -23.04 -21.32 0.12
N ALA A 434 -24.13 -20.82 0.71
CA ALA A 434 -25.46 -20.94 0.11
C ALA A 434 -25.63 -20.14 -1.19
N ASN A 435 -24.89 -19.03 -1.38
CA ASN A 435 -25.00 -18.15 -2.55
C ASN A 435 -23.83 -18.27 -3.54
N ASP A 436 -22.84 -19.14 -3.31
CA ASP A 436 -21.68 -19.30 -4.19
C ASP A 436 -22.02 -19.70 -5.63
N ALA A 437 -23.19 -20.32 -5.85
CA ALA A 437 -23.70 -20.62 -7.18
C ALA A 437 -24.43 -19.42 -7.83
N MET A 438 -23.97 -18.20 -7.58
CA MET A 438 -24.52 -16.96 -8.15
C MET A 438 -24.08 -16.79 -9.61
N MET A 439 -25.06 -16.62 -10.50
CA MET A 439 -24.85 -16.38 -11.92
C MET A 439 -24.64 -14.88 -12.21
N PRO A 440 -24.13 -14.50 -13.40
CA PRO A 440 -23.84 -13.10 -13.73
C PRO A 440 -25.05 -12.16 -13.69
N ASP A 441 -26.28 -12.69 -13.77
CA ASP A 441 -27.52 -11.92 -13.66
C ASP A 441 -27.99 -11.70 -12.20
N GLY A 442 -27.22 -12.19 -11.22
CA GLY A 442 -27.50 -12.10 -9.80
C GLY A 442 -28.44 -13.19 -9.27
N THR A 443 -28.92 -14.10 -10.12
CA THR A 443 -29.73 -15.24 -9.67
C THR A 443 -28.85 -16.37 -9.15
N ILE A 444 -29.35 -17.13 -8.19
CA ILE A 444 -28.62 -18.27 -7.60
C ILE A 444 -29.14 -19.56 -8.24
N SER A 445 -28.23 -20.38 -8.79
CA SER A 445 -28.58 -21.72 -9.25
C SER A 445 -29.02 -22.56 -8.05
N SER A 446 -30.32 -22.83 -7.98
CA SER A 446 -31.02 -23.37 -6.79
C SER A 446 -31.48 -24.82 -6.95
N HIS A 447 -31.25 -25.41 -8.11
CA HIS A 447 -31.64 -26.80 -8.35
C HIS A 447 -30.66 -27.73 -7.60
N HIS A 448 -31.18 -28.68 -6.82
CA HIS A 448 -30.35 -29.71 -6.15
C HIS A 448 -30.20 -30.98 -7.00
N ILE A 449 -30.69 -30.96 -8.23
CA ILE A 449 -30.82 -32.15 -9.08
C ILE A 449 -29.68 -32.15 -10.11
N TRP A 450 -28.74 -33.07 -9.92
CA TRP A 450 -27.81 -33.52 -10.96
C TRP A 450 -28.63 -33.98 -12.19
N PRO A 451 -28.51 -33.39 -13.39
CA PRO A 451 -27.41 -32.54 -13.91
C PRO A 451 -27.72 -31.05 -14.06
N ASP A 452 -28.96 -30.63 -13.85
CA ASP A 452 -29.48 -29.38 -14.42
C ASP A 452 -28.82 -28.13 -13.84
N TRP A 453 -28.51 -28.13 -12.54
CA TRP A 453 -27.98 -26.93 -11.89
C TRP A 453 -26.49 -26.67 -12.15
N HIS A 454 -25.70 -27.74 -12.27
CA HIS A 454 -24.29 -27.65 -12.67
C HIS A 454 -24.16 -27.16 -14.10
N ARG A 455 -25.08 -27.62 -14.96
CA ARG A 455 -25.18 -27.19 -16.35
C ARG A 455 -25.47 -25.70 -16.42
N ASP A 456 -26.55 -25.22 -15.80
CA ASP A 456 -26.96 -23.82 -15.89
C ASP A 456 -25.90 -22.87 -15.30
N PHE A 457 -25.32 -23.22 -14.16
CA PHE A 457 -24.27 -22.42 -13.52
C PHE A 457 -22.98 -22.35 -14.35
N SER A 458 -22.50 -23.49 -14.87
CA SER A 458 -21.29 -23.51 -15.71
C SER A 458 -21.51 -22.83 -17.06
N TYR A 459 -22.69 -22.98 -17.69
CA TYR A 459 -23.03 -22.23 -18.91
C TYR A 459 -23.03 -20.72 -18.68
N ALA A 460 -23.61 -20.26 -17.57
CA ALA A 460 -23.72 -18.83 -17.27
C ALA A 460 -22.34 -18.14 -17.17
N TRP A 461 -21.34 -18.86 -16.67
CA TRP A 461 -19.96 -18.37 -16.53
C TRP A 461 -19.04 -18.72 -17.71
N ARG A 462 -19.57 -19.35 -18.76
CA ARG A 462 -18.81 -19.69 -19.98
C ARG A 462 -18.57 -18.45 -20.83
N ILE A 463 -17.33 -18.24 -21.20
CA ILE A 463 -16.86 -17.12 -22.02
C ILE A 463 -17.08 -17.48 -23.50
N GLN A 464 -17.50 -16.49 -24.29
CA GLN A 464 -17.65 -16.67 -25.74
C GLN A 464 -16.27 -16.82 -26.41
N PRO A 465 -16.17 -17.63 -27.47
CA PRO A 465 -14.90 -17.80 -28.19
C PRO A 465 -14.26 -16.47 -28.60
N GLY A 466 -12.96 -16.34 -28.35
CA GLY A 466 -12.18 -15.14 -28.68
C GLY A 466 -12.25 -13.99 -27.67
N GLN A 467 -13.08 -14.09 -26.62
CA GLN A 467 -13.20 -13.04 -25.59
C GLN A 467 -12.37 -13.29 -24.34
N SER A 468 -11.82 -14.49 -24.16
CA SER A 468 -11.05 -14.81 -22.97
C SER A 468 -9.63 -14.24 -23.00
N LEU A 469 -8.99 -14.16 -21.84
CA LEU A 469 -7.59 -13.77 -21.67
C LEU A 469 -6.61 -14.65 -22.48
N PHE A 470 -6.98 -15.89 -22.83
CA PHE A 470 -6.15 -16.73 -23.68
C PHE A 470 -6.11 -16.20 -25.12
N ASP A 471 -7.22 -15.67 -25.62
CA ASP A 471 -7.40 -15.35 -27.03
C ASP A 471 -7.22 -13.86 -27.35
N VAL A 472 -7.60 -12.96 -26.42
CA VAL A 472 -7.45 -11.52 -26.64
C VAL A 472 -5.99 -11.13 -26.88
N GLU A 473 -5.71 -10.36 -27.93
CA GLU A 473 -4.34 -9.99 -28.30
C GLU A 473 -3.78 -8.89 -27.39
N CYS A 474 -4.63 -7.90 -27.06
CA CYS A 474 -4.27 -6.73 -26.28
C CYS A 474 -5.17 -6.63 -25.05
N LEU A 475 -4.55 -6.33 -23.91
CA LEU A 475 -5.28 -6.03 -22.68
C LEU A 475 -5.68 -4.54 -22.68
N ASP A 476 -6.83 -4.26 -22.10
CA ASP A 476 -7.23 -2.89 -21.79
C ASP A 476 -6.29 -2.28 -20.75
N GLU A 477 -5.85 -1.04 -20.94
CA GLU A 477 -4.98 -0.37 -19.98
C GLU A 477 -5.77 0.15 -18.78
N VAL A 478 -5.18 0.00 -17.61
CA VAL A 478 -5.71 0.45 -16.32
C VAL A 478 -4.66 1.32 -15.67
N SER A 479 -5.05 2.49 -15.18
CA SER A 479 -4.16 3.31 -14.34
C SER A 479 -4.13 2.71 -12.92
N SER A 480 -2.96 2.22 -12.49
CA SER A 480 -2.74 1.75 -11.12
C SER A 480 -1.46 2.37 -10.56
N PRO A 481 -1.53 3.19 -9.49
CA PRO A 481 -0.35 3.76 -8.84
C PRO A 481 0.43 2.73 -8.00
N VAL A 482 -0.16 1.59 -7.66
CA VAL A 482 0.41 0.59 -6.74
C VAL A 482 1.27 -0.45 -7.47
N SER A 483 1.00 -0.72 -8.76
CA SER A 483 1.67 -1.79 -9.52
C SER A 483 3.12 -1.52 -9.90
N GLU A 484 3.61 -0.30 -9.70
CA GLU A 484 4.97 0.13 -10.10
C GLU A 484 5.88 0.47 -8.91
N SER A 485 5.37 0.41 -7.68
CA SER A 485 6.11 0.81 -6.48
C SER A 485 7.02 -0.30 -5.95
N GLU A 486 8.19 0.09 -5.44
CA GLU A 486 9.02 -0.78 -4.61
C GLU A 486 8.60 -0.65 -3.14
N PHE A 487 8.50 -1.77 -2.44
CA PHE A 487 8.08 -1.82 -1.03
C PHE A 487 9.25 -2.25 -0.15
N CYS A 488 9.44 -1.55 0.97
CA CYS A 488 10.58 -1.76 1.85
C CYS A 488 10.14 -2.24 3.23
N THR A 489 10.79 -3.29 3.74
CA THR A 489 10.76 -3.63 5.17
C THR A 489 11.81 -2.77 5.89
N CYS A 490 11.36 -1.98 6.85
CA CYS A 490 12.18 -0.94 7.48
C CYS A 490 12.57 -1.36 8.90
N GLY A 491 13.61 -2.19 9.04
CA GLY A 491 14.13 -2.58 10.34
C GLY A 491 15.10 -1.56 10.96
N GLU A 492 15.37 -1.67 12.25
CA GLU A 492 16.40 -0.85 12.91
C GLU A 492 17.80 -1.10 12.32
N GLY A 493 18.57 -0.01 12.12
CA GLY A 493 19.92 -0.04 11.55
C GLY A 493 19.94 -0.04 10.02
N ASN A 494 20.90 -0.74 9.41
CA ASN A 494 21.02 -0.87 7.94
C ASN A 494 20.20 -2.06 7.38
N ARG A 495 19.16 -2.52 8.09
CA ARG A 495 18.29 -3.63 7.66
C ARG A 495 17.10 -3.10 6.86
N ILE A 496 17.41 -2.48 5.72
CA ILE A 496 16.41 -2.03 4.76
C ILE A 496 16.46 -2.99 3.57
N GLU A 497 15.36 -3.68 3.33
CA GLU A 497 15.22 -4.56 2.17
C GLU A 497 14.00 -4.13 1.37
N CYS A 498 14.26 -3.72 0.14
CA CYS A 498 13.23 -3.26 -0.78
C CYS A 498 13.06 -4.28 -1.90
N SER A 499 11.81 -4.60 -2.22
CA SER A 499 11.45 -5.37 -3.40
C SER A 499 9.97 -5.13 -3.72
N PRO A 500 9.58 -5.16 -5.00
CA PRO A 500 8.18 -5.14 -5.43
C PRO A 500 7.32 -6.29 -4.85
N THR A 501 7.95 -7.28 -4.22
CA THR A 501 7.31 -8.48 -3.67
C THR A 501 7.26 -8.52 -2.16
N LYS A 502 7.71 -7.45 -1.46
CA LYS A 502 7.74 -7.42 0.01
C LYS A 502 6.37 -7.36 0.67
N THR A 503 5.32 -6.97 -0.05
CA THR A 503 3.93 -6.92 0.44
C THR A 503 3.30 -8.30 0.68
N ARG A 504 4.07 -9.39 0.58
CA ARG A 504 3.60 -10.77 0.79
C ARG A 504 4.69 -11.65 1.39
N LYS A 505 4.33 -12.60 2.26
CA LYS A 505 5.27 -13.63 2.71
C LYS A 505 5.49 -14.64 1.59
N THR A 506 6.74 -14.78 1.15
CA THR A 506 7.12 -15.87 0.26
C THR A 506 7.41 -17.09 1.12
N ASN A 507 6.57 -18.12 1.03
CA ASN A 507 6.95 -19.43 1.57
C ASN A 507 8.28 -19.82 0.91
N ASN A 508 9.26 -20.25 1.71
CA ASN A 508 10.58 -20.71 1.27
C ASN A 508 10.47 -22.03 0.47
N LEU A 509 9.79 -21.96 -0.67
CA LEU A 509 9.74 -22.96 -1.73
C LEU A 509 11.07 -23.02 -2.49
N ASN A 510 12.02 -22.14 -2.16
CA ASN A 510 13.34 -21.97 -2.79
C ASN A 510 14.20 -23.25 -2.85
N ALA A 511 13.88 -24.28 -2.06
CA ALA A 511 14.57 -25.57 -2.16
C ALA A 511 14.11 -26.45 -3.36
N VAL A 512 12.95 -26.16 -3.96
CA VAL A 512 12.29 -27.04 -4.96
C VAL A 512 11.89 -26.29 -6.25
N PHE A 513 11.64 -24.99 -6.18
CA PHE A 513 11.05 -24.20 -7.27
C PHE A 513 12.01 -23.11 -7.79
N ASN A 514 12.01 -22.89 -9.10
CA ASN A 514 12.76 -21.83 -9.78
C ASN A 514 11.81 -20.70 -10.19
N THR A 515 12.20 -19.45 -9.95
CA THR A 515 11.55 -18.31 -10.59
C THR A 515 11.95 -18.24 -12.06
N ILE A 516 10.96 -18.18 -12.95
CA ILE A 516 11.16 -18.14 -14.40
C ILE A 516 10.63 -16.83 -14.98
N GLN A 517 11.21 -16.41 -16.10
CA GLN A 517 10.70 -15.33 -16.92
C GLN A 517 9.98 -15.92 -18.14
N PRO A 518 8.64 -15.85 -18.22
CA PRO A 518 7.90 -16.41 -19.34
C PRO A 518 8.16 -15.63 -20.64
N HIS A 519 7.91 -16.25 -21.78
CA HIS A 519 8.02 -15.57 -23.06
C HIS A 519 6.79 -14.68 -23.32
N GLN A 520 7.00 -13.47 -23.83
CA GLN A 520 5.89 -12.62 -24.25
C GLN A 520 5.14 -13.25 -25.41
N ASP A 521 3.81 -13.20 -25.38
CA ASP A 521 3.01 -13.60 -26.52
C ASP A 521 3.33 -12.73 -27.74
N VAL A 522 3.58 -13.37 -28.88
CA VAL A 522 4.00 -12.71 -30.12
C VAL A 522 2.94 -11.69 -30.58
N ARG A 523 1.65 -12.00 -30.40
CA ARG A 523 0.54 -11.12 -30.80
C ARG A 523 0.41 -9.88 -29.92
N ASN A 524 0.90 -9.95 -28.69
CA ASN A 524 0.83 -8.83 -27.76
C ASN A 524 1.87 -7.73 -28.06
N ARG A 525 2.96 -8.04 -28.79
CA ARG A 525 4.05 -7.09 -29.08
C ARG A 525 3.62 -5.88 -29.92
N ILE A 526 2.54 -6.00 -30.67
CA ILE A 526 2.04 -4.94 -31.56
C ILE A 526 1.01 -4.01 -30.90
N CYS A 527 0.61 -4.28 -29.66
CA CYS A 527 -0.40 -3.48 -28.95
C CYS A 527 0.03 -2.01 -28.74
N ALA A 528 1.31 -1.75 -28.43
CA ALA A 528 1.87 -0.38 -28.38
C ALA A 528 1.77 0.36 -29.72
N ARG A 529 2.00 -0.35 -30.83
CA ARG A 529 2.06 0.23 -32.19
C ARG A 529 0.66 0.56 -32.71
N ARG A 530 -0.32 -0.29 -32.42
CA ARG A 530 -1.73 -0.05 -32.77
C ARG A 530 -2.30 1.21 -32.09
N ARG A 531 -1.88 1.55 -30.87
CA ARG A 531 -2.34 2.75 -30.15
C ARG A 531 -1.82 4.09 -30.68
N LYS A 532 -0.67 4.10 -31.38
CA LYS A 532 -0.08 5.32 -31.96
C LYS A 532 -0.65 5.68 -33.34
N ARG A 533 -1.49 4.84 -33.93
CA ARG A 533 -1.99 5.01 -35.30
C ARG A 533 -3.43 5.51 -35.23
N ASP A 534 -3.66 6.73 -35.72
CA ASP A 534 -5.00 7.23 -36.05
C ASP A 534 -5.68 6.25 -37.02
N LEU A 535 -6.96 5.98 -36.79
CA LEU A 535 -7.79 4.98 -37.48
C LEU A 535 -8.02 5.27 -38.98
N ASP A 536 -7.44 6.34 -39.53
CA ASP A 536 -7.76 6.83 -40.88
C ASP A 536 -7.03 6.10 -42.02
N ASN A 537 -5.99 5.29 -41.76
CA ASN A 537 -5.22 4.63 -42.82
C ASN A 537 -4.76 3.20 -42.44
N ILE A 538 -5.70 2.31 -42.10
CA ILE A 538 -5.42 0.88 -41.88
C ILE A 538 -5.19 0.12 -43.19
N GLU A 539 -5.76 0.57 -44.32
CA GLU A 539 -5.73 -0.17 -45.59
C GLU A 539 -4.36 -0.12 -46.32
N ASP A 540 -3.45 0.79 -45.94
CA ASP A 540 -2.18 1.03 -46.65
C ASP A 540 -0.93 0.58 -45.89
N ASP A 541 -1.05 -0.20 -44.81
CA ASP A 541 0.13 -0.66 -44.03
C ASP A 541 0.65 -2.04 -44.49
N PRO A 542 1.82 -2.11 -45.15
CA PRO A 542 2.42 -3.37 -45.57
C PRO A 542 2.90 -4.25 -44.41
N ASP A 543 3.07 -3.68 -43.20
CA ASP A 543 3.57 -4.42 -42.02
C ASP A 543 2.44 -5.04 -41.17
N LEU A 544 1.15 -4.79 -41.50
CA LEU A 544 0.02 -5.59 -40.97
C LEU A 544 0.03 -7.03 -41.52
N TYR A 545 0.71 -7.24 -42.65
CA TYR A 545 1.06 -8.54 -43.19
C TYR A 545 2.44 -8.97 -42.70
N ASN A 546 2.65 -9.04 -41.39
CA ASN A 546 3.78 -9.82 -40.89
C ASN A 546 3.43 -11.30 -41.12
N ASP A 547 4.10 -11.90 -42.11
CA ASP A 547 4.00 -13.30 -42.53
C ASP A 547 4.62 -14.29 -41.53
N ASP A 548 5.05 -13.80 -40.36
CA ASP A 548 5.28 -14.57 -39.14
C ASP A 548 3.96 -15.08 -38.55
N VAL A 549 3.11 -15.71 -39.37
CA VAL A 549 2.06 -16.59 -38.88
C VAL A 549 2.78 -17.76 -38.22
N ASP A 550 2.77 -17.80 -36.89
CA ASP A 550 3.13 -19.00 -36.15
C ASP A 550 2.19 -20.13 -36.59
N THR A 551 2.61 -20.91 -37.58
CA THR A 551 1.88 -22.04 -38.17
C THR A 551 1.68 -23.20 -37.19
N THR A 552 2.13 -23.05 -35.93
CA THR A 552 1.88 -23.98 -34.83
C THR A 552 0.69 -23.59 -33.95
N GLN A 553 -0.09 -22.57 -34.34
CA GLN A 553 -1.19 -22.08 -33.53
C GLN A 553 -2.31 -23.11 -33.41
N TYR A 554 -2.41 -23.69 -32.22
CA TYR A 554 -3.51 -24.55 -31.81
C TYR A 554 -4.79 -23.70 -31.69
N GLU A 555 -5.77 -24.00 -32.54
CA GLU A 555 -7.13 -23.50 -32.39
C GLU A 555 -7.83 -24.36 -31.33
N PHE A 556 -8.29 -23.71 -30.26
CA PHE A 556 -8.93 -24.41 -29.17
C PHE A 556 -10.33 -24.88 -29.59
N ASP A 557 -10.60 -26.17 -29.44
CA ASP A 557 -11.92 -26.73 -29.68
C ASP A 557 -12.83 -26.45 -28.49
N TYR A 558 -13.72 -25.48 -28.67
CA TYR A 558 -14.72 -25.11 -27.68
C TYR A 558 -15.79 -26.19 -27.51
N ALA A 559 -15.99 -27.10 -28.47
CA ALA A 559 -17.03 -28.13 -28.47
C ALA A 559 -18.41 -27.56 -28.08
N LEU A 560 -18.84 -26.50 -28.78
CA LEU A 560 -20.11 -25.79 -28.53
C LEU A 560 -21.34 -26.67 -28.76
N ASP A 561 -21.18 -27.75 -29.52
CA ASP A 561 -22.19 -28.76 -29.86
C ASP A 561 -22.22 -29.94 -28.87
N SER A 562 -21.31 -29.97 -27.88
CA SER A 562 -21.20 -31.04 -26.90
C SER A 562 -22.21 -30.85 -25.77
N GLU A 563 -23.13 -31.80 -25.60
CA GLU A 563 -24.00 -31.91 -24.42
C GLU A 563 -23.66 -33.20 -23.65
N PRO A 564 -22.90 -33.11 -22.55
CA PRO A 564 -22.53 -34.29 -21.77
C PRO A 564 -23.78 -35.02 -21.25
N VAL A 565 -23.89 -36.32 -21.53
CA VAL A 565 -24.97 -37.15 -20.99
C VAL A 565 -24.67 -37.51 -19.55
N VAL A 566 -25.55 -37.08 -18.65
CA VAL A 566 -25.36 -37.26 -17.22
C VAL A 566 -26.54 -38.02 -16.62
N ASN A 567 -26.27 -39.16 -15.98
CA ASN A 567 -27.35 -39.98 -15.40
C ASN A 567 -27.83 -39.40 -14.07
N SER A 568 -29.10 -39.01 -14.00
CA SER A 568 -29.72 -38.47 -12.77
C SER A 568 -30.34 -39.54 -11.87
N MET A 569 -30.51 -40.76 -12.37
CA MET A 569 -31.25 -41.83 -11.69
C MET A 569 -30.33 -42.99 -11.26
N TRP A 570 -30.60 -43.51 -10.05
CA TRP A 570 -30.09 -44.78 -9.58
C TRP A 570 -31.18 -45.86 -9.72
N PRO A 571 -30.84 -47.11 -10.07
CA PRO A 571 -29.52 -47.57 -10.54
C PRO A 571 -29.10 -46.91 -11.86
N THR A 572 -27.81 -46.77 -12.11
CA THR A 572 -27.32 -46.11 -13.35
C THR A 572 -27.87 -46.84 -14.59
N PRO A 573 -28.48 -46.15 -15.57
CA PRO A 573 -29.09 -46.77 -16.75
C PRO A 573 -28.16 -47.71 -17.53
N ASN A 574 -26.86 -47.41 -17.58
CA ASN A 574 -25.90 -48.17 -18.39
C ASN A 574 -25.33 -49.41 -17.65
N ARG A 575 -24.98 -49.26 -16.37
CA ARG A 575 -24.25 -50.30 -15.60
C ARG A 575 -25.07 -50.97 -14.50
N GLY A 576 -26.28 -50.50 -14.22
CA GLY A 576 -27.14 -51.04 -13.16
C GLY A 576 -26.60 -50.90 -11.74
N ILE A 577 -25.58 -50.06 -11.52
CA ILE A 577 -24.97 -49.84 -10.20
C ILE A 577 -25.98 -49.11 -9.33
N THR A 578 -26.23 -49.61 -8.11
CA THR A 578 -27.12 -48.95 -7.15
C THR A 578 -26.39 -47.85 -6.37
N GLU A 579 -27.13 -46.91 -5.77
CA GLU A 579 -26.52 -45.85 -4.97
C GLU A 579 -25.69 -46.40 -3.80
N GLU A 580 -26.21 -47.42 -3.10
CA GLU A 580 -25.52 -48.05 -1.96
C GLU A 580 -24.24 -48.75 -2.41
N GLU A 581 -24.29 -49.45 -3.55
CA GLU A 581 -23.11 -50.11 -4.12
C GLU A 581 -22.04 -49.10 -4.55
N ALA A 582 -22.44 -48.00 -5.18
CA ALA A 582 -21.52 -46.92 -5.57
C ALA A 582 -20.87 -46.30 -4.33
N ARG A 583 -21.66 -45.97 -3.31
CA ARG A 583 -21.16 -45.34 -2.07
C ARG A 583 -20.21 -46.28 -1.33
N GLY A 584 -20.53 -47.56 -1.24
CA GLY A 584 -19.65 -48.57 -0.65
C GLY A 584 -18.32 -48.71 -1.38
N ARG A 585 -18.32 -48.64 -2.73
CA ARG A 585 -17.07 -48.63 -3.52
C ARG A 585 -16.23 -47.38 -3.27
N CYS A 586 -16.84 -46.20 -3.26
CA CYS A 586 -16.14 -44.93 -3.00
C CYS A 586 -15.53 -44.89 -1.59
N GLN A 587 -16.31 -45.25 -0.56
CA GLN A 587 -15.83 -45.31 0.82
C GLN A 587 -14.75 -46.38 1.02
N GLY A 588 -14.95 -47.57 0.44
CA GLY A 588 -13.97 -48.65 0.50
C GLY A 588 -12.65 -48.28 -0.18
N GLY A 589 -12.69 -47.51 -1.28
CA GLY A 589 -11.51 -46.98 -1.96
C GLY A 589 -10.70 -46.06 -1.05
N ILE A 590 -11.35 -45.13 -0.36
CA ILE A 590 -10.71 -44.21 0.59
C ILE A 590 -10.07 -44.99 1.75
N LEU A 591 -10.81 -45.93 2.35
CA LEU A 591 -10.32 -46.72 3.49
C LEU A 591 -9.12 -47.61 3.15
N ASN A 592 -8.90 -47.92 1.88
CA ASN A 592 -7.76 -48.71 1.42
C ASN A 592 -6.50 -47.86 1.17
N LEU A 593 -6.59 -46.53 1.29
CA LEU A 593 -5.44 -45.64 1.18
C LEU A 593 -4.68 -45.62 2.50
N THR A 594 -3.35 -45.77 2.44
CA THR A 594 -2.47 -45.67 3.62
C THR A 594 -2.62 -44.34 4.35
N ILE A 595 -2.82 -43.24 3.62
CA ILE A 595 -3.02 -41.91 4.23
C ILE A 595 -4.34 -41.80 5.00
N ALA A 596 -5.36 -42.60 4.67
CA ALA A 596 -6.63 -42.58 5.39
C ALA A 596 -6.48 -43.18 6.80
N GLU A 597 -5.56 -44.13 6.99
CA GLU A 597 -5.26 -44.67 8.32
C GLU A 597 -4.66 -43.61 9.26
N ASP A 598 -3.78 -42.76 8.73
CA ASP A 598 -3.13 -41.69 9.50
C ASP A 598 -4.08 -40.49 9.73
N CYS A 599 -4.93 -40.16 8.75
CA CYS A 599 -5.82 -39.00 8.82
C CYS A 599 -7.10 -39.23 9.62
N ARG A 600 -7.57 -40.48 9.78
CA ARG A 600 -8.86 -40.77 10.45
C ARG A 600 -8.92 -40.29 11.91
N ASP A 601 -7.77 -40.24 12.57
CA ASP A 601 -7.65 -39.90 14.00
C ASP A 601 -7.29 -38.42 14.21
N VAL A 602 -7.18 -37.64 13.11
CA VAL A 602 -6.90 -36.20 13.16
C VAL A 602 -8.18 -35.42 13.42
N TYR A 603 -8.19 -34.64 14.51
CA TYR A 603 -9.35 -33.82 14.88
C TYR A 603 -9.70 -32.81 13.78
N GLY A 604 -10.97 -32.80 13.36
CA GLY A 604 -11.49 -31.89 12.34
C GLY A 604 -11.28 -32.33 10.89
N VAL A 605 -10.72 -33.52 10.64
CA VAL A 605 -10.55 -34.07 9.29
C VAL A 605 -11.67 -35.08 9.00
N ASP A 606 -12.50 -34.79 8.00
CA ASP A 606 -13.42 -35.78 7.42
C ASP A 606 -12.76 -36.48 6.22
N ILE A 607 -12.33 -37.72 6.44
CA ILE A 607 -11.71 -38.56 5.38
C ILE A 607 -12.72 -38.95 4.28
N PHE A 608 -14.02 -38.90 4.55
CA PHE A 608 -15.07 -39.27 3.58
C PHE A 608 -15.62 -38.09 2.80
N SER A 609 -15.09 -36.90 3.05
CA SER A 609 -15.52 -35.67 2.43
C SER A 609 -15.45 -35.75 0.88
N GLY A 610 -14.49 -36.48 0.32
CA GLY A 610 -14.40 -36.73 -1.14
C GLY A 610 -15.35 -37.79 -1.71
N VAL A 611 -16.17 -38.48 -0.91
CA VAL A 611 -17.06 -39.56 -1.38
C VAL A 611 -18.07 -39.03 -2.40
N ASP A 612 -18.60 -37.84 -2.19
CA ASP A 612 -19.64 -37.30 -3.06
C ASP A 612 -19.12 -36.91 -4.46
N PHE A 613 -17.83 -36.53 -4.59
CA PHE A 613 -17.18 -36.37 -5.90
C PHE A 613 -17.09 -37.71 -6.65
N CYS A 614 -16.66 -38.77 -5.96
CA CYS A 614 -16.65 -40.12 -6.51
C CYS A 614 -18.06 -40.59 -6.92
N MET A 615 -19.08 -40.26 -6.13
CA MET A 615 -20.48 -40.57 -6.48
C MET A 615 -20.94 -39.86 -7.74
N ALA A 616 -20.53 -38.60 -7.95
CA ALA A 616 -20.79 -37.87 -9.18
C ALA A 616 -20.10 -38.53 -10.39
N ASP A 617 -18.85 -38.97 -10.26
CA ASP A 617 -18.10 -39.66 -11.32
C ASP A 617 -18.77 -40.98 -11.74
N VAL A 618 -19.35 -41.72 -10.80
CA VAL A 618 -20.10 -42.96 -11.11
C VAL A 618 -21.34 -42.67 -11.98
N LYS A 619 -21.96 -41.50 -11.84
CA LYS A 619 -23.15 -41.13 -12.64
C LYS A 619 -22.82 -40.77 -14.09
N VAL A 620 -21.59 -40.36 -14.36
CA VAL A 620 -21.14 -39.91 -15.68
C VAL A 620 -20.24 -40.93 -16.39
N SER A 621 -19.88 -42.03 -15.73
CA SER A 621 -19.14 -43.13 -16.35
C SER A 621 -20.07 -44.02 -17.18
N LEU A 622 -19.78 -44.11 -18.49
CA LEU A 622 -20.53 -44.91 -19.48
C LEU A 622 -20.57 -46.40 -19.14
#